data_AF-A0A9E5GN80-F1
#
_entry.id   AF-A0A9E5GN80-F1
#
_cell.length_a   1.000
_cell.length_b   1.000
_cell.length_c   1.000
_cell.angle_alpha   90.00
_cell.angle_beta   90.00
_cell.angle_gamma   90.00
#
_symmetry.space_group_name_H-M   'P 1'
#
loop_
_entity.id
_entity.type
_entity.pdbx_description
1 polymer ?
#
loop_
_entity_poly.entity_id
_entity_poly.type
_entity_poly.pdbx_seq_one_letter_code
_entity_poly.pdbx_strand_id
1 'polypeptide(L)' 'MLDDREAKIVKMRYGIDGPKYTLEQVGEEFNVTRERVRQIEQKVIQKLKEHT' A
#
# COMPACT_ATOMS: atom_id res chain seq x y z
N MET A 1 -7.81 4.71 11.62
CA MET A 1 -6.56 5.43 11.28
C MET A 1 -5.73 4.57 10.32
N LEU A 2 -5.37 5.10 9.16
CA LEU A 2 -4.30 4.53 8.33
C LEU A 2 -3.01 5.13 8.87
N ASP A 3 -2.03 4.29 9.14
CA ASP A 3 -0.70 4.77 9.52
C ASP A 3 -0.08 5.45 8.29
N ASP A 4 0.66 6.55 8.45
CA ASP A 4 1.16 7.35 7.31
C ASP A 4 2.01 6.49 6.35
N ARG A 5 2.69 5.47 6.90
CA ARG A 5 3.43 4.47 6.15
C ARG A 5 2.53 3.57 5.30
N GLU A 6 1.40 3.09 5.84
CA GLU A 6 0.44 2.27 5.08
C GLU A 6 -0.18 3.08 3.94
N ALA A 7 -0.50 4.35 4.19
CA ALA A 7 -1.02 5.27 3.17
C ALA A 7 0.01 5.50 2.05
N LYS A 8 1.29 5.72 2.39
CA LYS A 8 2.36 5.90 1.40
C LYS A 8 2.59 4.64 0.54
N ILE A 9 2.56 3.46 1.15
CA ILE A 9 2.65 2.16 0.46
C ILE A 9 1.53 2.02 -0.58
N VAL A 10 0.28 2.31 -0.19
CA VAL A 10 -0.87 2.23 -1.09
C VAL A 10 -0.79 3.29 -2.19
N LYS A 11 -0.45 4.54 -1.87
CA LYS A 11 -0.27 5.59 -2.88
C LYS A 11 0.73 5.19 -3.95
N MET A 12 1.90 4.70 -3.53
CA MET A 12 2.96 4.24 -4.44
C MET A 12 2.51 3.01 -5.26
N ARG A 13 1.75 2.09 -4.66
CA ARG A 13 1.22 0.89 -5.35
C ARG A 13 0.20 1.24 -6.43
N TYR A 14 -0.60 2.28 -6.21
CA TYR A 14 -1.66 2.72 -7.14
C TYR A 14 -1.24 3.87 -8.06
N GLY A 15 -0.05 4.44 -7.89
CA GLY A 15 0.41 5.61 -8.65
C GLY A 15 -0.37 6.87 -8.31
N ILE A 16 -0.80 7.01 -7.05
CA ILE A 16 -1.42 8.22 -6.55
C ILE A 16 -0.26 9.15 -6.18
N ASP A 17 -0.20 10.32 -6.81
CA ASP A 17 0.90 11.30 -6.70
C ASP A 17 2.23 10.87 -7.34
N GLY A 18 2.24 9.85 -8.22
CA GLY A 18 3.48 9.38 -8.87
C GLY A 18 3.30 8.16 -9.79
N PRO A 19 4.40 7.54 -10.27
CA PRO A 19 4.32 6.33 -11.07
C PRO A 19 3.81 5.14 -10.25
N LYS A 20 3.20 4.17 -10.93
CA LYS A 20 2.70 2.94 -10.32
C LYS A 20 3.84 1.95 -10.12
N TYR A 21 4.01 1.45 -8.90
CA TYR A 21 5.03 0.45 -8.57
C TYR A 21 4.44 -0.95 -8.36
N THR A 22 5.23 -2.00 -8.59
CA THR A 22 4.86 -3.39 -8.28
C THR A 22 4.96 -3.67 -6.77
N LEU A 23 4.40 -4.80 -6.32
CA LEU A 23 4.51 -5.22 -4.92
C LEU A 23 5.97 -5.48 -4.51
N GLU A 24 6.82 -5.97 -5.44
CA GLU A 24 8.25 -6.17 -5.18
C GLU A 24 8.97 -4.83 -5.02
N GLN A 25 8.76 -3.88 -5.95
CA GLN A 25 9.41 -2.57 -5.89
C GLN A 25 9.01 -1.78 -4.63
N VAL A 26 7.74 -1.82 -4.25
CA VAL A 26 7.28 -1.21 -2.99
C VAL A 26 7.86 -1.95 -1.78
N GLY A 27 8.02 -3.27 -1.87
CA GLY A 27 8.68 -4.05 -0.83
C GLY A 27 10.14 -3.63 -0.60
N GLU A 28 10.89 -3.50 -1.69
CA GLU A 28 12.29 -3.03 -1.67
C GLU A 28 12.41 -1.63 -1.08
N GLU A 29 11.59 -0.67 -1.54
CA GLU A 29 11.61 0.73 -1.06
C GLU A 29 11.32 0.84 0.45
N PHE A 30 10.39 0.03 0.96
CA PHE A 30 9.98 0.08 2.37
C PHE A 30 10.67 -0.95 3.25
N ASN A 31 11.65 -1.70 2.72
CA ASN A 31 12.34 -2.81 3.37
C ASN A 31 11.36 -3.81 4.01
N VAL A 32 10.38 -4.26 3.23
CA VAL A 32 9.36 -5.24 3.61
C VAL A 32 9.19 -6.28 2.51
N THR A 33 8.65 -7.44 2.87
CA THR A 33 8.36 -8.48 1.88
C THR A 33 7.20 -8.07 0.97
N ARG A 34 7.19 -8.61 -0.26
CA ARG A 34 6.06 -8.50 -1.19
C ARG A 34 4.72 -8.85 -0.54
N GLU A 35 4.71 -9.91 0.28
CA GLU A 35 3.50 -10.35 0.96
C GLU A 35 3.02 -9.33 2.00
N ARG A 36 3.95 -8.64 2.68
CA ARG A 36 3.58 -7.57 3.61
C ARG A 36 2.89 -6.41 2.89
N VAL A 37 3.37 -6.03 1.71
CA VAL A 37 2.71 -5.01 0.88
C VAL A 37 1.29 -5.46 0.49
N ARG A 38 1.12 -6.73 0.08
CA ARG A 38 -0.20 -7.30 -0.26
C ARG A 38 -1.18 -7.26 0.93
N GLN A 39 -0.73 -7.60 2.13
CA GLN A 39 -1.55 -7.54 3.34
C GLN A 39 -2.00 -6.10 3.66
N ILE A 40 -1.09 -5.13 3.53
CA ILE A 40 -1.41 -3.72 3.74
C ILE A 40 -2.46 -3.26 2.73
N GLU A 41 -2.28 -3.60 1.45
CA GLU A 41 -3.23 -3.29 0.39
C GLU A 41 -4.64 -3.81 0.71
N GLN A 42 -4.76 -5.09 1.09
CA GLN A 42 -6.05 -5.69 1.48
C GLN A 42 -6.69 -4.99 2.68
N LYS A 43 -5.89 -4.67 3.71
CA LYS A 43 -6.35 -3.97 4.91
C LYS A 43 -6.89 -2.58 4.58
N VAL A 44 -6.25 -1.85 3.67
CA VAL A 44 -6.70 -0.52 3.25
C VAL A 44 -7.98 -0.61 2.43
N ILE A 45 -8.07 -1.53 1.46
CA ILE A 45 -9.28 -1.74 0.66
C ILE A 45 -10.46 -2.11 1.56
N GLN A 46 -10.25 -2.97 2.56
CA GLN A 46 -11.28 -3.36 3.52
C GLN A 46 -11.79 -2.15 4.32
N LYS A 47 -10.88 -1.31 4.84
CA LYS A 47 -11.26 -0.07 5.54
C LYS A 47 -12.05 0.91 4.67
N LEU A 48 -11.72 1.01 3.37
CA LEU A 48 -12.46 1.87 2.44
C LEU A 48 -13.89 1.35 2.22
N LYS A 49 -14.06 0.03 2.11
CA LYS A 49 -15.38 -0.61 1.99
C LYS A 49 -16.23 -0.45 3.25
N GLU A 50 -15.63 -0.46 4.44
CA GLU A 50 -16.34 -0.29 5.73
C GLU A 50 -16.79 1.16 5.99
N HIS A 51 -16.29 2.13 5.22
CA HIS A 51 -16.65 3.54 5.33
C HIS A 51 -17.44 4.07 4.12
N THR A 52 -17.95 3.16 3.28
CA THR A 52 -18.89 3.44 2.20
C THR A 52 -20.25 2.84 2.55
#